data_AF-A0A3S0EDM4-F1
#
_entry.id   AF-A0A3S0EDM4-F1
#
_cell.length_a   1.000
_cell.length_b   1.000
_cell.length_c   1.000
_cell.angle_alpha   90.00
_cell.angle_beta   90.00
_cell.angle_gamma   90.00
#
_symmetry.space_group_name_H-M   'P 1'
#
loop_
_entity.id
_entity.type
_entity.pdbx_description
1 polymer ?
#
loop_
_entity_poly.entity_id
_entity_poly.type
_entity_poly.pdbx_seq_one_letter_code
_entity_poly.pdbx_strand_id
1 'polypeptide(L)' 'MSQAFKVGDRVQWNSDAGCSTGTITRKVTTEVSFKGYVRHASEKDPQYIIKNEVNNQEVMQRGVTLRLARKNKTLTATMA' A
#
# COMPACT_ATOMS: atom_id res chain seq x y z
N MET A 1 -10.79 -14.87 2.10
CA MET A 1 -9.41 -14.82 2.65
C MET A 1 -8.80 -13.49 2.27
N SER A 2 -8.61 -12.59 3.24
CA SER A 2 -7.83 -11.37 3.02
C SER A 2 -6.38 -11.76 2.73
N GLN A 3 -5.88 -11.41 1.56
CA GLN A 3 -4.49 -11.66 1.21
C GLN A 3 -3.59 -10.90 2.19
N ALA A 4 -2.67 -11.61 2.84
CA ALA A 4 -1.70 -10.99 3.72
C ALA A 4 -0.57 -10.41 2.87
N PHE A 5 -0.44 -9.08 2.90
CA PHE A 5 0.66 -8.39 2.22
C PHE A 5 1.88 -8.28 3.13
N LYS A 6 3.05 -8.10 2.51
CA LYS A 6 4.35 -7.96 3.17
C LYS A 6 4.92 -6.57 2.94
N VAL A 7 5.80 -6.15 3.84
CA VAL A 7 6.63 -4.96 3.61
C VAL A 7 7.48 -5.18 2.37
N GLY A 8 7.54 -4.17 1.51
CA GLY A 8 8.18 -4.23 0.19
C GLY A 8 7.25 -4.68 -0.95
N ASP A 9 6.04 -5.17 -0.67
CA ASP A 9 5.09 -5.49 -1.73
C ASP A 9 4.64 -4.19 -2.43
N ARG A 10 4.67 -4.23 -3.76
CA ARG A 10 4.06 -3.21 -4.60
C ARG A 10 2.56 -3.48 -4.69
N VAL A 11 1.76 -2.50 -4.30
CA VAL A 11 0.30 -2.61 -4.26
C VAL A 11 -0.36 -1.48 -5.02
N GLN A 12 -1.60 -1.72 -5.43
CA GLN A 12 -2.49 -0.75 -6.01
C GLN A 12 -3.76 -0.62 -5.16
N TRP A 13 -4.31 0.58 -5.11
CA TRP A 13 -5.57 0.88 -4.43
C TRP A 13 -6.34 1.98 -5.17
N ASN A 14 -7.64 2.06 -4.93
CA ASN A 14 -8.47 3.12 -5.47
C ASN A 14 -8.31 4.40 -4.62
N SER A 15 -8.21 5.52 -5.30
CA SER A 15 -8.10 6.88 -4.76
C SER A 15 -9.08 7.79 -5.51
N ASP A 16 -9.35 8.98 -4.98
CA ASP A 16 -10.28 9.94 -5.61
C ASP A 16 -9.82 10.34 -7.03
N ALA A 17 -8.50 10.28 -7.29
CA ALA A 17 -7.90 10.54 -8.59
C ALA A 17 -7.80 9.29 -9.49
N GLY A 18 -8.42 8.16 -9.13
CA GLY A 18 -8.36 6.89 -9.86
C GLY A 18 -7.48 5.84 -9.17
N CYS A 19 -6.72 5.04 -9.92
CA CYS A 19 -5.87 3.99 -9.36
C CYS A 19 -4.51 4.54 -8.94
N SER A 20 -4.15 4.37 -7.66
CA SER A 20 -2.84 4.71 -7.13
C SER A 20 -1.99 3.46 -6.93
N THR A 21 -0.67 3.60 -7.09
CA THR A 21 0.33 2.55 -6.80
C THR A 21 1.33 3.01 -5.75
N GLY A 22 1.92 2.04 -5.07
CA GLY A 22 2.79 2.30 -3.94
C GLY A 22 3.45 1.04 -3.39
N THR A 23 4.37 1.25 -2.45
CA THR A 23 5.07 0.16 -1.76
C THR A 23 4.69 0.13 -0.29
N ILE A 24 4.35 -1.05 0.22
CA ILE A 24 4.08 -1.21 1.66
C ILE A 24 5.37 -0.99 2.44
N THR A 25 5.36 -0.02 3.34
CA THR A 25 6.49 0.29 4.24
C THR A 25 6.29 -0.31 5.62
N ARG A 26 5.03 -0.50 6.07
CA ARG A 26 4.73 -1.07 7.38
C ARG A 26 3.39 -1.80 7.40
N LYS A 27 3.33 -2.91 8.13
CA LYS A 27 2.09 -3.56 8.56
C LYS A 27 1.74 -3.10 9.98
N VAL A 28 0.48 -2.76 10.21
CA VAL A 28 -0.05 -2.33 11.51
C VAL A 28 -1.20 -3.25 11.90
N THR A 29 -1.09 -3.85 13.08
CA THR A 29 -2.05 -4.83 13.63
C THR A 29 -2.59 -4.41 15.00
N THR A 30 -2.35 -3.18 15.40
CA THR A 30 -2.82 -2.59 16.66
C THR A 30 -3.28 -1.17 16.40
N GLU A 31 -4.09 -0.63 17.31
CA GLU A 31 -4.49 0.76 17.25
C GLU A 31 -3.28 1.69 17.16
N VAL A 32 -3.35 2.71 16.30
CA VAL A 32 -2.29 3.69 16.11
C VAL A 32 -2.87 5.06 15.76
N SER A 33 -2.20 6.12 16.18
CA SER A 33 -2.45 7.46 15.67
C SER A 33 -1.67 7.68 14.38
N PHE A 34 -2.37 7.98 13.28
CA PHE A 34 -1.78 8.26 11.98
C PHE A 34 -2.37 9.55 11.40
N LYS A 35 -1.50 10.54 11.13
CA LYS A 35 -1.88 11.86 10.59
C LYS A 35 -3.03 12.54 11.36
N GLY A 36 -2.99 12.47 12.69
CA GLY A 36 -3.99 13.08 13.56
C GLY A 36 -5.28 12.26 13.77
N TYR A 37 -5.39 11.08 13.15
CA TYR A 37 -6.56 10.19 13.29
C TYR A 37 -6.18 8.87 13.94
N VAL A 38 -7.04 8.39 14.85
CA VAL A 38 -6.93 7.04 15.40
C VAL A 38 -7.38 6.03 14.35
N ARG A 39 -6.56 5.01 14.12
CA ARG A 39 -6.81 3.89 13.22
C ARG A 39 -6.93 2.62 14.02
N HIS A 40 -8.12 2.02 14.00
CA HIS A 40 -8.42 0.76 14.69
C HIS A 40 -7.94 -0.46 13.88
N ALA A 41 -6.63 -0.62 13.73
CA ALA A 41 -6.07 -1.82 13.13
C ALA A 41 -6.03 -2.97 14.16
N SER A 42 -6.17 -4.20 13.68
CA SER A 42 -6.09 -5.40 14.52
C SER A 42 -5.40 -6.54 13.77
N GLU A 43 -5.11 -7.66 14.43
CA GLU A 43 -4.59 -8.85 13.75
C GLU A 43 -5.57 -9.42 12.71
N LYS A 44 -6.87 -9.28 12.98
CA LYS A 44 -7.95 -9.75 12.08
C LYS A 44 -8.23 -8.76 10.95
N ASP A 45 -8.04 -7.46 11.18
CA ASP A 45 -8.15 -6.40 10.18
C ASP A 45 -6.86 -5.55 10.15
N PRO A 46 -5.77 -6.09 9.57
CA PRO A 46 -4.51 -5.37 9.47
C PRO A 46 -4.64 -4.20 8.49
N GLN A 47 -4.00 -3.10 8.85
CA GLN A 47 -3.83 -1.93 7.99
C GLN A 47 -2.37 -1.79 7.60
N TYR A 48 -2.12 -1.21 6.43
CA TYR A 48 -0.79 -1.09 5.85
C TYR A 48 -0.48 0.36 5.56
N ILE A 49 0.70 0.80 6.00
CA ILE A 49 1.27 2.08 5.57
C ILE A 49 1.96 1.84 4.23
N ILE A 50 1.60 2.67 3.26
CA ILE A 50 2.02 2.55 1.88
C ILE A 50 2.62 3.88 1.47
N LYS A 51 3.84 3.85 0.94
CA LYS A 51 4.45 5.01 0.29
C LYS A 51 3.98 5.07 -1.16
N ASN A 52 3.26 6.12 -1.51
CA ASN A 52 2.78 6.36 -2.87
C ASN A 52 3.96 6.61 -3.83
N GLU A 53 3.94 5.97 -5.00
CA GLU A 53 5.01 6.05 -6.00
C GLU A 53 5.10 7.42 -6.69
N VAL A 54 3.97 8.14 -6.81
CA VAL A 54 3.88 9.42 -7.54
C VAL A 54 4.31 10.59 -6.67
N ASN A 55 3.70 10.73 -5.50
CA ASN A 55 3.88 11.91 -4.64
C ASN A 55 4.70 11.64 -3.37
N ASN A 56 5.22 10.42 -3.20
CA ASN A 56 5.98 9.98 -2.03
C ASN A 56 5.25 10.11 -0.67
N GLN A 57 3.94 10.40 -0.66
CA GLN A 57 3.18 10.51 0.57
C GLN A 57 2.85 9.13 1.13
N GLU A 58 2.87 9.03 2.45
CA GLU A 58 2.40 7.85 3.16
C GLU A 58 0.88 7.89 3.33
N VAL A 59 0.23 6.77 3.03
CA VAL A 59 -1.19 6.54 3.26
C VAL A 59 -1.38 5.25 4.04
N MET A 60 -2.50 5.16 4.76
CA MET A 60 -2.85 3.96 5.52
C MET A 60 -4.12 3.35 4.95
N GLN A 61 -4.05 2.07 4.56
CA GLN A 61 -5.14 1.36 3.88
C GLN A 61 -5.37 -0.02 4.51
N ARG A 62 -6.63 -0.46 4.55
CA ARG A 62 -6.98 -1.83 5.00
C ARG A 62 -6.56 -2.84 3.95
N GLY A 63 -6.15 -4.04 4.36
CA GLY A 63 -5.74 -5.09 3.41
C GLY A 63 -6.79 -5.41 2.34
N VAL A 64 -8.08 -5.31 2.67
CA VAL A 64 -9.19 -5.58 1.74
C VAL A 64 -9.30 -4.58 0.58
N THR A 65 -8.72 -3.38 0.69
CA THR A 65 -8.74 -2.37 -0.39
C THR A 65 -7.55 -2.48 -1.32
N LEU A 66 -6.58 -3.34 -1.00
CA LEU A 66 -5.33 -3.49 -1.72
C LEU A 66 -5.38 -4.64 -2.70
N ARG A 67 -4.62 -4.49 -3.79
CA ARG A 67 -4.29 -5.58 -4.71
C ARG A 67 -2.79 -5.55 -4.98
N LEU A 68 -2.17 -6.71 -5.19
CA LEU A 68 -0.79 -6.74 -5.66
C LEU A 68 -0.72 -6.09 -7.04
N ALA A 69 0.23 -5.17 -7.21
CA ALA A 69 0.59 -4.64 -8.50
C ALA A 69 1.62 -5.58 -9.14
N ARG A 70 1.45 -5.91 -10.42
CA ARG A 70 2.47 -6.69 -11.14
C ARG A 70 3.79 -5.90 -11.14
N LYS A 71 4.91 -6.59 -10.97
CA LYS A 71 6.24 -6.00 -11.24
C LYS A 71 6.21 -5.54 -12.69
N ASN A 72 6.56 -4.29 -12.95
CA ASN A 72 6.74 -3.85 -14.33
C ASN A 72 7.83 -4.75 -14.94
N LYS A 73 7.53 -5.40 -16.07
CA LYS A 73 8.56 -5.99 -16.92
C LYS A 73 9.40 -4.79 -17.36
N THR A 74 10.60 -4.62 -16.81
CA THR A 74 11.52 -3.57 -17.23
C THR A 74 11.68 -3.71 -18.73
N LEU A 75 11.02 -2.83 -19.50
CA LEU A 75 11.39 -2.61 -20.89
C LEU A 75 12.71 -1.88 -20.80
N THR A 76 13.81 -2.61 -20.82
CA THR A 76 15.10 -2.06 -21.24
C THR A 76 14.88 -1.59 -22.68
N ALA A 77 14.46 -0.34 -22.82
CA ALA A 77 14.62 0.39 -24.06
C ALA A 77 16.13 0.56 -24.22
N THR A 78 16.76 -0.36 -24.95
CA THR A 78 18.09 -0.18 -25.50
C THR A 78 18.02 1.04 -26.41
N MET A 79 18.46 2.19 -25.91
CA MET A 79 18.95 3.27 -26.76
C MET A 79 20.44 3.02 -26.95
N ALA A 80 20.80 2.37 -28.06
CA ALA A 80 22.08 2.46 -28.75
C ALA A 80 21.95 1.74 -30.10
#